data_AF-A0A0W0VPI8-F1
#
_entry.id   AF-A0A0W0VPI8-F1
#
_cell.length_a   1.000
_cell.length_b   1.000
_cell.length_c   1.000
_cell.angle_alpha   90.00
_cell.angle_beta   90.00
_cell.angle_gamma   90.00
#
_symmetry.space_group_name_H-M   'P 1'
#
loop_
_entity.id
_entity.type
_entity.pdbx_description
1 polymer ?
#
loop_
_entity_poly.entity_id
_entity_poly.type
_entity_poly.pdbx_seq_one_letter_code
_entity_poly.pdbx_strand_id
1 'polypeptide(L)'
;MKIKKSTRLVNIFKQVFNVRAWSDFDRTRSFTNYLVAGFFRMFVPQGKADKGESFDAAIARMNLSDQDLQAKQSALYRLSILMCTAAIFIFGYAIYHLYYGSYRAVIISFILMLIALALAFRYHFWYFQIKTRKLGCSISEWYRQGLKGDK
;
A
#
# COMPACT_ATOMS: atom_id res chain seq x y z
N MET A 1 4.70 -60.63 10.99
CA MET A 1 5.35 -59.66 10.08
C MET A 1 4.42 -58.44 9.93
N LYS A 2 4.62 -57.34 10.67
CA LYS A 2 3.72 -56.16 10.63
C LYS A 2 4.35 -55.03 9.82
N ILE A 3 3.67 -54.62 8.76
CA ILE A 3 4.15 -53.70 7.73
C ILE A 3 4.09 -52.25 8.24
N LYS A 4 5.24 -51.68 8.66
CA LYS A 4 5.43 -50.23 8.88
C LYS A 4 5.63 -49.52 7.53
N LYS A 5 4.55 -49.16 6.81
CA LYS A 5 4.67 -48.34 5.56
C LYS A 5 3.77 -47.10 5.48
N SER A 6 2.93 -46.82 6.48
CA SER A 6 1.96 -45.71 6.41
C SER A 6 2.54 -44.32 6.70
N THR A 7 3.65 -44.20 7.44
CA THR A 7 4.09 -42.91 7.99
C THR A 7 4.69 -41.93 6.97
N ARG A 8 5.34 -42.41 5.90
CA ARG A 8 6.00 -41.53 4.91
C ARG A 8 5.00 -40.87 3.96
N LEU A 9 3.98 -41.60 3.51
CA LEU A 9 2.96 -41.05 2.60
C LEU A 9 2.06 -40.02 3.29
N VAL A 10 1.73 -40.26 4.56
CA VAL A 10 0.92 -39.32 5.36
C VAL A 10 1.64 -37.99 5.57
N ASN A 11 2.95 -38.00 5.82
CA ASN A 11 3.72 -36.76 5.96
C ASN A 11 3.83 -35.97 4.64
N ILE A 12 3.98 -36.65 3.50
CA ILE A 12 4.01 -35.99 2.19
C ILE A 12 2.65 -35.36 1.88
N PHE A 13 1.54 -36.08 2.12
CA PHE A 13 0.19 -35.52 1.96
C PHE A 13 -0.04 -34.31 2.86
N LYS A 14 0.44 -34.35 4.11
CA LYS A 14 0.33 -33.24 5.06
C LYS A 14 1.13 -32.00 4.64
N GLN A 15 2.25 -32.19 3.96
CA GLN A 15 3.10 -31.12 3.45
C GLN A 15 2.53 -30.50 2.15
N VAL A 16 1.89 -31.30 1.29
CA VAL A 16 1.19 -30.84 0.09
C VAL A 16 -0.12 -30.10 0.44
N PHE A 17 -0.89 -30.60 1.41
CA PHE A 17 -2.11 -29.94 1.91
C PHE A 17 -1.85 -28.91 3.02
N ASN A 18 -0.65 -28.33 3.08
CA ASN A 18 -0.38 -27.23 4.01
C ASN A 18 -0.93 -25.90 3.43
N VAL A 19 -2.26 -25.77 3.42
CA VAL A 19 -3.01 -24.62 2.89
C VAL A 19 -2.53 -23.30 3.51
N ARG A 20 -2.07 -23.33 4.76
CA ARG A 20 -1.51 -22.17 5.48
C ARG A 20 -0.17 -21.71 4.90
N ALA A 21 0.69 -22.65 4.50
CA ALA A 21 1.94 -22.34 3.82
C ALA A 21 1.72 -21.93 2.35
N TRP A 22 0.77 -22.55 1.65
CA TRP A 22 0.44 -22.20 0.25
C TRP A 22 -0.17 -20.80 0.11
N SER A 23 -1.01 -20.40 1.07
CA SER A 23 -1.63 -19.08 1.08
C SER A 23 -0.77 -18.00 1.73
N ASP A 24 0.44 -18.35 2.19
CA ASP A 24 1.33 -17.49 2.99
C ASP A 24 0.52 -16.68 4.03
N PHE A 25 -0.33 -17.41 4.77
CA PHE A 25 -1.41 -16.83 5.57
C PHE A 25 -0.86 -15.88 6.65
N ASP A 26 0.31 -16.21 7.20
CA ASP A 26 0.95 -15.37 8.21
C ASP A 26 1.44 -14.04 7.62
N ARG A 27 1.88 -14.03 6.35
CA ARG A 27 2.21 -12.80 5.61
C ARG A 27 0.96 -11.98 5.27
N THR A 28 -0.07 -12.64 4.76
CA THR A 28 -1.35 -11.99 4.40
C THR A 28 -2.05 -11.39 5.64
N ARG A 29 -2.04 -12.12 6.76
CA ARG A 29 -2.59 -11.66 8.05
C ARG A 29 -1.79 -10.50 8.62
N SER A 30 -0.46 -10.56 8.57
CA SER A 30 0.39 -9.46 9.03
C SER A 30 0.13 -8.21 8.20
N PHE A 31 0.10 -8.34 6.87
CA PHE A 31 -0.19 -7.24 5.96
C PHE A 31 -1.59 -6.65 6.20
N THR A 32 -2.60 -7.51 6.38
CA THR A 32 -3.97 -7.08 6.70
C THR A 32 -4.03 -6.36 8.04
N ASN A 33 -3.36 -6.86 9.08
CA ASN A 33 -3.30 -6.21 10.38
C ASN A 33 -2.59 -4.85 10.30
N TYR A 34 -1.52 -4.72 9.51
CA TYR A 34 -0.87 -3.42 9.29
C TYR A 34 -1.77 -2.45 8.51
N LEU A 35 -2.49 -2.92 7.50
CA LEU A 35 -3.44 -2.11 6.75
C LEU A 35 -4.61 -1.67 7.62
N VAL A 36 -5.17 -2.57 8.42
CA VAL A 36 -6.29 -2.32 9.33
C VAL A 36 -5.87 -1.41 10.48
N ALA A 37 -4.71 -1.67 11.10
CA ALA A 37 -4.16 -0.79 12.14
C ALA A 37 -3.80 0.59 11.56
N GLY A 38 -3.26 0.64 10.33
CA GLY A 38 -3.07 1.89 9.59
C GLY A 38 -4.39 2.61 9.38
N PHE A 39 -5.42 1.92 8.89
CA PHE A 39 -6.75 2.45 8.65
C PHE A 39 -7.37 3.01 9.93
N PHE A 40 -7.38 2.24 11.03
CA PHE A 40 -7.92 2.71 12.30
C PHE A 40 -7.09 3.84 12.92
N ARG A 41 -5.76 3.84 12.79
CA ARG A 41 -4.91 4.98 13.22
C ARG A 41 -5.19 6.26 12.42
N MET A 42 -5.77 6.14 11.22
CA MET A 42 -6.12 7.28 10.36
C MET A 42 -7.49 7.87 10.68
N PHE A 43 -8.39 7.13 11.36
CA PHE A 43 -9.74 7.58 11.73
C PHE A 43 -9.95 7.81 13.24
N VAL A 44 -9.16 7.18 14.10
CA VAL A 44 -9.18 7.43 15.55
C VAL A 44 -8.18 8.53 15.87
N PRO A 45 -8.59 9.68 16.44
CA PRO A 45 -7.65 10.71 16.84
C PRO A 45 -6.68 10.12 17.88
N GLN A 46 -5.43 9.92 17.46
CA GLN A 46 -4.36 9.52 18.36
C GLN A 46 -4.21 10.68 19.36
N GLY A 47 -4.69 10.48 20.58
CA GLY A 47 -4.54 11.45 21.66
C GLY A 47 -3.05 11.75 21.81
N LYS A 48 -2.66 12.98 21.43
CA LYS A 48 -1.30 13.52 21.51
C LYS A 48 -0.26 12.52 21.01
N ALA A 49 -0.11 12.41 19.68
CA ALA A 49 1.09 11.85 19.09
C ALA A 49 2.29 12.52 19.75
N ASP A 50 3.04 11.70 20.47
CA ASP A 50 4.32 12.00 21.10
C ASP A 50 5.15 12.89 20.16
N LYS A 51 5.83 13.90 20.71
CA LYS A 51 6.49 15.01 20.00
C LYS A 51 7.30 14.51 18.78
N GLY A 52 6.62 14.31 17.65
CA GLY A 52 7.22 13.85 16.41
C GLY A 52 8.16 14.93 15.92
N GLU A 53 9.38 14.54 15.52
CA GLU A 53 10.39 15.45 14.99
C GLU A 53 9.75 16.47 14.04
N SER A 54 9.97 17.76 14.30
CA SER A 54 9.49 18.81 13.40
C SER A 54 10.14 18.63 12.02
N PHE A 55 9.45 19.07 10.97
CA PHE A 55 9.97 19.02 9.60
C PHE A 55 11.35 19.66 9.49
N ASP A 56 11.58 20.74 10.25
CA ASP A 56 12.87 21.41 10.35
C ASP A 56 13.95 20.54 11.02
N ALA A 57 13.61 19.78 12.07
CA ALA A 57 14.54 18.82 12.69
C ALA A 57 14.89 17.66 11.75
N ALA A 58 13.94 17.20 10.94
CA ALA A 58 14.18 16.17 9.93
C ALA A 58 15.03 16.67 8.76
N ILE A 59 14.81 17.90 8.29
CA ILE A 59 15.65 18.56 7.26
C ILE A 59 17.06 18.77 7.79
N ALA A 60 17.20 19.26 9.03
CA ALA A 60 18.50 19.46 9.67
C ALA A 60 19.26 18.14 9.83
N ARG A 61 18.59 17.03 10.18
CA ARG A 61 19.20 15.70 10.26
C ARG A 61 19.62 15.16 8.89
N MET A 62 18.80 15.38 7.86
CA MET A 62 19.04 14.86 6.51
C MET A 62 19.91 15.78 5.64
N ASN A 63 20.31 16.95 6.17
CA ASN A 63 21.10 17.97 5.47
C ASN A 63 20.58 18.28 4.06
N LEU A 64 19.26 18.36 3.91
CA LEU A 64 18.61 18.55 2.61
C LEU A 64 18.52 20.04 2.29
N SER A 65 18.98 20.42 1.10
CA SER A 65 18.73 21.76 0.56
C SER A 65 17.25 21.91 0.15
N ASP A 66 16.71 23.12 0.24
CA ASP A 66 15.36 23.44 -0.27
C ASP A 66 15.21 23.05 -1.76
N GLN A 67 16.30 23.11 -2.53
CA GLN A 67 16.31 22.69 -3.94
C GLN A 67 16.11 21.19 -4.12
N ASP A 68 16.73 20.36 -3.28
CA ASP A 68 16.58 18.90 -3.32
C ASP A 68 15.16 18.48 -2.93
N LEU A 69 14.57 19.22 -2.00
CA LEU A 69 13.19 19.03 -1.56
C LEU A 69 12.21 19.26 -2.72
N GLN A 70 12.37 20.36 -3.46
CA GLN A 70 11.54 20.67 -4.62
C GLN A 70 11.72 19.66 -5.75
N ALA A 71 12.96 19.23 -6.02
CA ALA A 71 13.24 18.20 -7.00
C ALA A 71 12.51 16.89 -6.67
N LYS A 72 12.61 16.42 -5.42
CA LYS A 72 11.92 15.21 -4.94
C LYS A 72 10.40 15.37 -4.96
N GLN A 73 9.89 16.54 -4.60
CA GLN A 73 8.46 16.83 -4.66
C GLN A 73 7.91 16.67 -6.08
N SER A 74 8.57 17.27 -7.07
CA SER A 74 8.15 17.16 -8.48
C SER A 74 8.26 15.73 -9.03
N ALA A 75 9.26 14.96 -8.58
CA ALA A 75 9.45 13.57 -8.98
C ALA A 75 8.35 12.67 -8.41
N LEU A 76 8.02 12.84 -7.12
CA LEU A 76 6.96 12.08 -6.45
C LEU A 76 5.58 12.36 -7.06
N TYR A 77 5.29 13.61 -7.43
CA TYR A 77 4.05 13.95 -8.11
C TYR A 77 3.93 13.27 -9.48
N ARG A 78 4.99 13.35 -10.30
CA ARG A 78 5.05 12.66 -11.60
C ARG A 78 4.87 11.15 -11.45
N LEU A 79 5.51 10.55 -10.44
CA LEU A 79 5.38 9.13 -10.16
C LEU A 79 3.96 8.75 -9.72
N SER A 80 3.32 9.58 -8.89
CA SER A 80 1.92 9.40 -8.50
C SER A 80 0.99 9.39 -9.71
N ILE A 81 1.15 10.34 -10.63
CA ILE A 81 0.36 10.39 -11.87
C ILE A 81 0.61 9.14 -12.71
N LEU A 82 1.87 8.74 -12.88
CA LEU A 82 2.23 7.55 -13.66
C LEU A 82 1.55 6.29 -13.09
N MET A 83 1.52 6.13 -11.77
CA MET A 83 0.83 5.01 -11.11
C MET A 83 -0.69 5.07 -11.28
N CYS A 84 -1.31 6.26 -11.22
CA CYS A 84 -2.73 6.43 -11.54
C CYS A 84 -3.03 6.03 -12.99
N THR A 85 -2.21 6.48 -13.94
CA THR A 85 -2.35 6.12 -15.36
C THR A 85 -2.19 4.61 -15.58
N ALA A 86 -1.22 3.98 -14.91
CA ALA A 86 -1.05 2.54 -14.94
C ALA A 86 -2.29 1.80 -14.38
N ALA A 87 -2.88 2.30 -13.28
CA ALA A 87 -4.11 1.74 -12.73
C ALA A 87 -5.28 1.82 -13.72
N ILE A 88 -5.42 2.93 -14.46
CA ILE A 88 -6.43 3.09 -15.51
C ILE A 88 -6.23 2.06 -16.63
N PHE A 89 -4.99 1.85 -17.09
CA PHE A 89 -4.70 0.85 -18.12
C PHE A 89 -4.99 -0.58 -17.64
N ILE A 90 -4.59 -0.93 -16.42
CA ILE A 90 -4.88 -2.24 -15.83
C ILE A 90 -6.39 -2.45 -15.67
N PHE A 91 -7.13 -1.40 -15.30
CA PHE A 91 -8.59 -1.46 -15.21
C PHE A 91 -9.24 -1.66 -16.58
N GLY A 92 -8.80 -0.95 -17.61
CA GLY A 92 -9.25 -1.17 -19.00
C GLY A 92 -8.97 -2.60 -19.48
N TYR A 93 -7.81 -3.15 -19.12
CA TYR A 93 -7.46 -4.54 -19.41
C TYR A 93 -8.32 -5.55 -18.64
N ALA A 94 -8.68 -5.25 -17.39
CA ALA A 94 -9.61 -6.07 -16.61
C ALA A 94 -11.01 -6.10 -17.25
N ILE A 95 -11.50 -4.94 -17.74
CA ILE A 95 -12.77 -4.86 -18.47
C ILE A 95 -12.71 -5.67 -19.76
N TYR A 96 -11.61 -5.60 -20.52
CA TYR A 96 -11.41 -6.42 -21.70
C TYR A 96 -11.56 -7.92 -21.38
N HIS A 97 -10.89 -8.43 -20.33
CA HIS A 97 -11.01 -9.83 -19.90
C HIS A 97 -12.41 -10.24 -19.41
N LEU A 98 -13.20 -9.29 -18.92
CA LEU A 98 -14.58 -9.54 -18.50
C LEU A 98 -15.45 -9.97 -19.69
N TYR A 99 -15.25 -9.37 -20.86
CA TYR A 99 -15.98 -9.74 -22.09
C TYR A 99 -15.62 -11.14 -22.62
N TYR A 100 -14.39 -11.60 -22.41
CA TYR A 100 -13.93 -12.93 -22.82
C TYR A 100 -14.24 -14.03 -21.78
N GLY A 101 -14.98 -13.71 -20.71
CA GLY A 101 -15.41 -14.69 -19.70
C GLY A 101 -14.29 -15.24 -18.80
N SER A 102 -13.09 -14.64 -18.84
CA SER A 102 -11.94 -15.10 -18.05
C SER A 102 -11.94 -14.50 -16.64
N TYR A 103 -12.89 -14.91 -15.80
CA TYR A 103 -13.09 -14.38 -14.44
C TYR A 103 -11.83 -14.38 -13.56
N ARG A 104 -10.95 -15.38 -13.71
CA ARG A 104 -9.68 -15.44 -12.96
C ARG A 104 -8.73 -14.30 -13.33
N ALA A 105 -8.63 -13.97 -14.61
CA ALA A 105 -7.79 -12.87 -15.10
C ALA A 105 -8.34 -11.52 -14.60
N VAL A 106 -9.66 -11.34 -14.61
CA VAL A 106 -10.33 -10.15 -14.07
C VAL A 106 -9.98 -9.93 -12.61
N ILE A 107 -10.09 -10.98 -11.77
CA ILE A 107 -9.77 -10.87 -10.33
C ILE A 107 -8.30 -10.47 -10.12
N ILE A 108 -7.36 -11.09 -10.85
CA ILE A 108 -5.94 -10.77 -10.73
C ILE A 108 -5.65 -9.32 -11.17
N SER A 109 -6.17 -8.90 -12.33
CA SER A 109 -6.00 -7.52 -12.82
C SER A 109 -6.66 -6.51 -11.89
N PHE A 110 -7.80 -6.84 -11.28
CA PHE A 110 -8.46 -5.98 -10.30
C PHE A 110 -7.61 -5.80 -9.03
N ILE A 111 -7.02 -6.87 -8.51
CA ILE A 111 -6.07 -6.79 -7.37
C ILE A 111 -4.87 -5.92 -7.74
N LEU A 112 -4.29 -6.11 -8.93
CA LEU A 112 -3.17 -5.29 -9.40
C LEU A 112 -3.52 -3.81 -9.52
N MET A 113 -4.72 -3.49 -10.02
CA MET A 113 -5.24 -2.12 -10.07
C MET A 113 -5.36 -1.52 -8.66
N LEU A 114 -5.90 -2.25 -7.68
CA LEU A 114 -6.01 -1.78 -6.30
C LEU A 114 -4.64 -1.50 -5.66
N ILE A 115 -3.65 -2.36 -5.93
CA ILE A 115 -2.28 -2.15 -5.47
C ILE A 115 -1.66 -0.89 -6.10
N ALA A 116 -1.84 -0.71 -7.41
CA ALA A 116 -1.38 0.48 -8.12
C ALA A 116 -2.02 1.76 -7.58
N LEU A 117 -3.32 1.72 -7.27
CA LEU A 117 -4.05 2.85 -6.69
C LEU A 117 -3.57 3.17 -5.26
N ALA A 118 -3.29 2.16 -4.44
CA ALA A 118 -2.72 2.34 -3.11
C ALA A 118 -1.31 2.98 -3.16
N LEU A 119 -0.49 2.58 -4.13
CA LEU A 119 0.82 3.18 -4.38
C LEU A 119 0.70 4.63 -4.86
N ALA A 120 -0.22 4.91 -5.80
CA ALA A 120 -0.48 6.25 -6.27
C ALA A 120 -0.91 7.18 -5.11
N PHE A 121 -1.84 6.72 -4.27
CA PHE A 121 -2.24 7.43 -3.06
C PHE A 121 -1.04 7.73 -2.15
N ARG A 122 -0.19 6.73 -1.90
CA ARG A 122 1.02 6.90 -1.06
C ARG A 122 1.95 7.97 -1.61
N TYR A 123 2.22 7.98 -2.91
CA TYR A 123 3.09 8.98 -3.53
C TYR A 123 2.48 10.38 -3.51
N HIS A 124 1.17 10.50 -3.73
CA HIS A 124 0.45 11.77 -3.59
C HIS A 124 0.46 12.29 -2.15
N PHE A 125 0.34 11.39 -1.17
CA PHE A 125 0.42 11.73 0.25
C PHE A 125 1.81 12.25 0.64
N TRP A 126 2.88 11.60 0.16
CA TRP A 126 4.25 12.08 0.37
C TRP A 126 4.51 13.44 -0.28
N TYR A 127 4.00 13.66 -1.50
CA TYR A 127 4.02 14.98 -2.13
C TYR A 127 3.36 16.05 -1.25
N PHE A 128 2.20 15.74 -0.67
CA PHE A 128 1.47 16.67 0.19
C PHE A 128 2.18 16.95 1.52
N GLN A 129 2.81 15.94 2.13
CA GLN A 129 3.60 16.12 3.36
C GLN A 129 4.79 17.06 3.13
N ILE A 130 5.48 16.93 2.00
CA ILE A 130 6.60 17.81 1.63
C ILE A 130 6.07 19.23 1.34
N LYS A 131 4.95 19.35 0.61
CA LYS A 131 4.33 20.65 0.28
C LYS A 131 3.89 21.42 1.54
N THR A 132 3.30 20.74 2.51
CA THR A 132 2.74 21.34 3.73
C THR A 132 3.82 21.54 4.81
N ARG A 133 5.05 21.05 4.59
CA ARG A 133 6.18 21.10 5.55
C ARG A 133 5.79 20.61 6.95
N LYS A 134 4.90 19.62 7.02
CA LYS A 134 4.38 19.04 8.28
C LYS A 134 4.46 17.52 8.23
N LEU A 135 5.27 16.94 9.11
CA LEU A 135 5.33 15.51 9.36
C LEU A 135 4.16 15.15 10.29
N GLY A 136 3.21 14.34 9.81
CA GLY A 136 2.05 13.89 10.59
C GLY A 136 0.70 14.53 10.26
N CYS A 137 0.53 15.17 9.11
CA CYS A 137 -0.81 15.58 8.65
C CYS A 137 -1.77 14.39 8.60
N SER A 138 -3.00 14.60 9.09
CA SER A 138 -4.07 13.61 9.02
C SER A 138 -4.57 13.44 7.57
N ILE A 139 -5.09 12.27 7.22
CA ILE A 139 -5.68 12.04 5.89
C ILE A 139 -6.91 12.94 5.66
N SER A 140 -7.64 13.31 6.71
CA SER A 140 -8.75 14.25 6.62
C SER A 140 -8.28 15.65 6.21
N GLU A 141 -7.14 16.11 6.74
CA GLU A 141 -6.50 17.36 6.30
C GLU A 141 -5.97 17.24 4.86
N TRP A 142 -5.34 16.12 4.50
CA TRP A 142 -4.92 15.85 3.12
C TRP A 142 -6.08 15.87 2.13
N TYR A 143 -7.21 15.25 2.47
CA TYR A 143 -8.38 15.21 1.60
C TYR A 143 -9.01 16.59 1.44
N ARG A 144 -9.14 17.34 2.55
CA ARG A 144 -9.74 18.68 2.54
C ARG A 144 -8.87 19.71 1.82
N GLN A 145 -7.57 19.76 2.10
CA GLN A 145 -6.66 20.78 1.55
C GLN A 145 -5.99 20.35 0.24
N GLY A 146 -5.75 19.04 0.05
CA GLY A 146 -5.06 18.50 -1.13
C GLY A 146 -5.98 18.19 -2.30
N LEU A 147 -7.16 17.59 -2.05
CA LEU A 147 -8.12 17.21 -3.10
C LEU A 147 -9.29 18.18 -3.23
N LYS A 148 -9.83 18.66 -2.10
CA LYS A 148 -10.99 19.56 -2.09
C LYS A 148 -10.64 21.04 -2.27
N GLY A 149 -9.39 21.42 -2.02
CA GLY A 149 -8.91 22.79 -2.18
C GLY A 149 -9.51 23.80 -1.19
N ASP A 150 -10.15 23.34 -0.11
CA ASP A 150 -10.63 24.24 0.95
C ASP A 150 -9.42 24.81 1.69
N LYS A 151 -9.28 26.15 1.64
CA LYS A 151 -8.27 26.94 2.34
C LYS A 151 -8.54 26.97 3.85
#